data_AF-A0A2E3QR99-F1
#
_entry.id   AF-A0A2E3QR99-F1
#
_cell.length_a   1.000
_cell.length_b   1.000
_cell.length_c   1.000
_cell.angle_alpha   90.00
_cell.angle_beta   90.00
_cell.angle_gamma   90.00
#
_symmetry.space_group_name_H-M   'P 1'
#
loop_
_entity.id
_entity.type
_entity.pdbx_description
1 polymer ?
#
loop_
_entity_poly.entity_id
_entity_poly.type
_entity_poly.pdbx_seq_one_letter_code
_entity_poly.pdbx_strand_id
1 'polypeptide(L)'
;MPTLSCLSLLTLLLAAAPTLRAQPSPDARPVRPVTATVLSVVVPGGGQLYAGETVKGGLILVGVGAALTAGTTASYAASQHDDRYGCPAPCWEFEPTPLLIGVGVAGALWLYGIVDAPGAATRANRRRGLVALEVAPVRLATEAGGVTGLALRATF
;
A
#
# COMPACT_ATOMS: atom_id res chain seq x y z
N MET A 1 -11.93 -36.88 -34.49
CA MET A 1 -11.48 -35.56 -33.97
C MET A 1 -11.30 -35.65 -32.47
N PRO A 2 -10.06 -35.76 -31.94
CA PRO A 2 -9.80 -35.91 -30.51
C PRO A 2 -9.25 -34.61 -29.92
N THR A 3 -10.10 -33.65 -29.58
CA THR A 3 -9.68 -32.35 -28.98
C THR A 3 -10.12 -32.20 -27.52
N LEU A 4 -10.88 -33.16 -26.98
CA LEU A 4 -11.46 -33.06 -25.64
C LEU A 4 -10.57 -33.57 -24.50
N SER A 5 -9.40 -34.17 -24.80
CA SER A 5 -8.54 -34.79 -23.77
C SER A 5 -7.48 -33.86 -23.17
N CYS A 6 -7.13 -32.74 -23.82
CA CYS A 6 -6.06 -31.86 -23.36
C CYS A 6 -6.51 -30.86 -22.28
N LEU A 7 -7.78 -30.43 -22.33
CA LEU A 7 -8.33 -29.42 -21.41
C LEU A 7 -8.55 -29.96 -19.99
N SER A 8 -8.90 -31.24 -19.85
CA SER A 8 -9.08 -31.93 -18.57
C SER A 8 -7.77 -32.25 -17.87
N LEU A 9 -6.70 -32.54 -18.63
CA LEU A 9 -5.35 -32.71 -18.08
C LEU A 9 -4.75 -31.38 -17.60
N LEU A 10 -4.99 -30.27 -18.31
CA LEU A 10 -4.51 -28.95 -17.89
C LEU A 10 -5.17 -28.48 -16.58
N THR A 11 -6.47 -28.72 -16.41
CA THR A 11 -7.20 -28.37 -15.19
C THR A 11 -6.80 -29.24 -13.99
N LEU A 12 -6.50 -30.52 -14.21
CA LEU A 12 -6.02 -31.41 -13.15
C LEU A 12 -4.57 -31.10 -12.73
N LEU A 13 -3.70 -30.68 -13.67
CA LEU A 13 -2.34 -30.23 -13.34
C LEU A 13 -2.31 -28.90 -12.59
N LEU A 14 -3.24 -27.98 -12.83
CA LEU A 14 -3.35 -26.74 -12.05
C LEU A 14 -3.88 -26.98 -10.62
N ALA A 15 -4.73 -28.01 -10.41
CA ALA A 15 -5.23 -28.36 -9.08
C ALA A 15 -4.20 -29.07 -8.19
N ALA A 16 -3.15 -29.64 -8.79
CA ALA A 16 -2.09 -30.36 -8.10
C ALA A 16 -0.78 -29.57 -7.98
N ALA A 17 -0.79 -28.26 -8.24
CA ALA A 17 0.36 -27.42 -7.91
C ALA A 17 0.57 -27.52 -6.39
N PRO A 18 1.66 -28.16 -5.91
CA PRO A 18 1.96 -28.11 -4.49
C PRO A 18 2.06 -26.62 -4.15
N THR A 19 1.41 -26.23 -3.06
CA THR A 19 1.67 -24.95 -2.41
C THR A 19 3.13 -24.96 -1.98
N LEU A 20 4.04 -24.70 -2.91
CA LEU A 20 5.40 -24.28 -2.67
C LEU A 20 5.25 -22.92 -2.00
N ARG A 21 5.00 -22.95 -0.69
CA ARG A 21 5.29 -21.81 0.16
C ARG A 21 6.77 -21.58 -0.05
N ALA A 22 7.11 -20.54 -0.81
CA ALA A 22 8.47 -20.05 -0.88
C ALA A 22 8.96 -19.94 0.56
N GLN A 23 9.92 -20.79 0.93
CA GLN A 23 10.57 -20.61 2.21
C GLN A 23 11.26 -19.24 2.16
N PRO A 24 11.13 -18.41 3.21
CA PRO A 24 11.83 -17.15 3.27
C PRO A 24 13.30 -17.41 2.93
N SER A 25 13.87 -16.64 1.99
CA SER A 25 15.31 -16.74 1.77
C SER A 25 16.01 -16.43 3.11
N PRO A 26 17.12 -17.10 3.43
CA PRO A 26 17.86 -16.85 4.68
C PRO A 26 18.20 -15.36 4.89
N ASP A 27 18.26 -14.59 3.80
CA ASP A 27 18.62 -13.17 3.78
C ASP A 27 17.42 -12.21 3.74
N ALA A 28 16.18 -12.72 3.84
CA ALA A 28 14.98 -11.90 3.76
C ALA A 28 14.85 -10.96 4.96
N ARG A 29 15.33 -9.72 4.81
CA ARG A 29 15.20 -8.69 5.85
C ARG A 29 13.73 -8.27 6.03
N PRO A 30 13.23 -8.14 7.28
CA PRO A 30 11.89 -7.63 7.54
C PRO A 30 11.68 -6.22 7.01
N VAL A 31 10.53 -5.99 6.40
CA VAL A 31 10.03 -4.67 6.02
C VAL A 31 9.65 -3.93 7.29
N ARG A 32 10.22 -2.74 7.52
CA ARG A 32 9.98 -1.95 8.73
C ARG A 32 8.73 -1.07 8.56
N PRO A 33 7.71 -1.17 9.43
CA PRO A 33 6.49 -0.36 9.35
C PRO A 33 6.77 1.15 9.41
N VAL A 34 7.66 1.59 10.29
CA VAL A 34 8.04 3.01 10.42
C VAL A 34 8.63 3.55 9.12
N THR A 35 9.53 2.79 8.49
CA THR A 35 10.11 3.17 7.20
C THR A 35 9.05 3.26 6.10
N ALA A 36 8.10 2.32 6.07
CA ALA A 36 6.98 2.37 5.13
C ALA A 36 6.11 3.63 5.34
N THR A 37 5.83 4.01 6.58
CA THR A 37 5.09 5.25 6.89
C THR A 37 5.85 6.49 6.44
N VAL A 38 7.13 6.61 6.79
CA VAL A 38 7.96 7.76 6.38
C VAL A 38 7.99 7.88 4.85
N LEU A 39 8.16 6.76 4.13
CA LEU A 39 8.14 6.78 2.67
C LEU A 39 6.78 7.19 2.11
N SER A 40 5.68 6.85 2.78
CA SER A 40 4.32 7.27 2.35
C SER A 40 4.05 8.75 2.62
N VAL A 41 4.69 9.32 3.64
CA VAL A 41 4.63 10.77 3.93
C VAL A 41 5.45 11.56 2.91
N VAL A 42 6.56 11.02 2.41
CA VAL A 42 7.37 11.73 1.39
C VAL A 42 6.80 11.56 -0.01
N VAL A 43 6.38 10.33 -0.35
CA VAL A 43 5.87 9.98 -1.67
C VAL A 43 4.51 9.29 -1.53
N PRO A 44 3.44 9.78 -2.19
CA PRO A 44 2.15 9.11 -2.18
C PRO A 44 2.29 7.64 -2.63
N GLY A 45 1.83 6.71 -1.81
CA GLY A 45 1.97 5.26 -2.08
C GLY A 45 3.36 4.67 -1.80
N GLY A 46 4.33 5.47 -1.34
CA GLY A 46 5.73 5.06 -1.16
C GLY A 46 5.92 3.88 -0.20
N GLY A 47 5.14 3.79 0.87
CA GLY A 47 5.18 2.66 1.81
C GLY A 47 4.66 1.37 1.21
N GLN A 48 3.62 1.44 0.38
CA GLN A 48 3.09 0.31 -0.37
C GLN A 48 4.12 -0.18 -1.40
N LEU A 49 4.77 0.74 -2.14
CA LEU A 49 5.84 0.41 -3.07
C LEU A 49 7.03 -0.27 -2.35
N TYR A 50 7.45 0.29 -1.21
CA TYR A 50 8.50 -0.27 -0.36
C TYR A 50 8.14 -1.67 0.17
N ALA A 51 6.87 -1.90 0.53
CA ALA A 51 6.36 -3.19 0.96
C ALA A 51 6.13 -4.19 -0.19
N GLY A 52 6.41 -3.81 -1.44
CA GLY A 52 6.22 -4.63 -2.63
C GLY A 52 4.77 -4.70 -3.13
N GLU A 53 3.86 -3.90 -2.59
CA GLU A 53 2.49 -3.73 -3.12
C GLU A 53 2.49 -2.71 -4.27
N THR A 54 3.21 -3.03 -5.35
CA THR A 54 3.48 -2.10 -6.45
C THR A 54 2.23 -1.56 -7.12
N VAL A 55 1.23 -2.42 -7.36
CA VAL A 55 -0.05 -2.01 -7.96
C VAL A 55 -0.78 -1.01 -7.08
N LYS A 56 -0.93 -1.30 -5.78
CA LYS A 56 -1.62 -0.39 -4.85
C LYS A 56 -0.85 0.92 -4.70
N GLY A 57 0.46 0.87 -4.48
CA GLY A 57 1.29 2.07 -4.36
C GLY A 57 1.27 2.92 -5.62
N GLY A 58 1.33 2.29 -6.80
CA GLY A 58 1.22 2.95 -8.09
C GLY A 58 -0.14 3.61 -8.29
N LEU A 59 -1.24 2.95 -7.94
CA LEU A 59 -2.59 3.53 -8.03
C LEU A 59 -2.76 4.75 -7.13
N ILE A 60 -2.19 4.74 -5.92
CA ILE A 60 -2.21 5.90 -5.03
C ILE A 60 -1.39 7.05 -5.66
N LEU A 61 -0.17 6.77 -6.13
CA LEU A 61 0.70 7.77 -6.73
C LEU A 61 0.05 8.42 -7.97
N VAL A 62 -0.42 7.60 -8.90
CA VAL A 62 -1.09 8.05 -10.13
C VAL A 62 -2.39 8.77 -9.80
N GLY A 63 -3.17 8.25 -8.83
CA GLY A 63 -4.44 8.87 -8.44
C GLY A 63 -4.26 10.27 -7.82
N VAL A 64 -3.23 10.45 -6.97
CA VAL A 64 -2.88 11.78 -6.43
C VAL A 64 -2.48 12.73 -7.55
N GLY A 65 -1.59 12.30 -8.44
CA GLY A 65 -1.18 13.11 -9.59
C GLY A 65 -2.36 13.49 -10.50
N ALA A 66 -3.18 12.51 -10.85
CA ALA A 66 -4.34 12.70 -11.71
C ALA A 66 -5.37 13.66 -11.09
N ALA A 67 -5.65 13.56 -9.79
CA ALA A 67 -6.59 14.45 -9.11
C ALA A 67 -6.09 15.91 -9.09
N LEU A 68 -4.80 16.13 -8.81
CA LEU A 68 -4.20 17.47 -8.83
C LEU A 68 -4.17 18.06 -10.23
N THR A 69 -3.76 17.28 -11.24
CA THR A 69 -3.76 17.71 -12.64
C THR A 69 -5.18 18.03 -13.10
N ALA A 70 -6.15 17.14 -12.87
CA ALA A 70 -7.54 17.35 -13.26
C ALA A 70 -8.14 18.59 -12.59
N GLY A 71 -7.93 18.78 -11.28
CA GLY A 71 -8.42 19.96 -10.56
C GLY A 71 -7.80 21.26 -11.09
N THR A 72 -6.48 21.26 -11.33
CA THR A 72 -5.77 22.44 -11.85
C THR A 72 -6.22 22.78 -13.27
N THR A 73 -6.29 21.79 -14.17
CA THR A 73 -6.73 21.98 -15.56
C THR A 73 -8.20 22.41 -15.62
N ALA A 74 -9.07 21.83 -14.78
CA ALA A 74 -10.48 22.21 -14.73
C ALA A 74 -10.67 23.63 -14.17
N SER A 75 -9.91 24.03 -13.14
CA SER A 75 -9.94 25.41 -12.64
C SER A 75 -9.48 26.42 -13.69
N TYR A 76 -8.41 26.10 -14.41
CA TYR A 76 -7.93 26.95 -15.51
C TYR A 76 -8.97 27.06 -16.64
N ALA A 77 -9.59 25.95 -17.03
CA ALA A 77 -10.62 25.93 -18.07
C ALA A 77 -11.93 26.61 -17.65
N ALA A 78 -12.25 26.60 -16.35
CA ALA A 78 -13.45 27.25 -15.80
C ALA A 78 -13.25 28.74 -15.52
N SER A 79 -12.00 29.22 -15.48
CA SER A 79 -11.71 30.63 -15.24
C SER A 79 -12.25 31.48 -16.40
N GLN A 80 -13.05 32.49 -16.08
CA GLN A 80 -13.71 33.36 -17.06
C GLN A 80 -13.03 34.73 -17.10
N HIS A 81 -13.10 35.37 -18.27
CA HIS A 81 -12.77 36.78 -18.43
C HIS A 81 -14.03 37.58 -18.08
N ASP A 82 -14.00 38.34 -16.99
CA ASP A 82 -15.13 39.20 -16.62
C ASP A 82 -15.00 40.57 -17.30
N ASP A 83 -15.82 40.80 -18.33
CA ASP A 83 -15.94 42.09 -19.02
C ASP A 83 -16.93 43.05 -18.32
N ARG A 84 -17.66 42.57 -17.29
CA ARG A 84 -18.86 43.24 -16.76
C ARG A 84 -18.57 44.57 -16.04
N TYR A 85 -17.32 44.84 -15.66
CA TYR A 85 -16.93 46.05 -14.93
C TYR A 85 -15.88 46.94 -15.61
N GLY A 86 -15.55 46.70 -16.89
CA GLY A 86 -14.59 47.54 -17.60
C GLY A 86 -13.20 47.59 -16.95
N CYS A 87 -12.82 46.53 -16.23
CA CYS A 87 -11.51 46.42 -15.62
C CYS A 87 -10.41 46.42 -16.70
N PRO A 88 -9.30 47.16 -16.51
CA PRO A 88 -8.18 47.12 -17.44
C PRO A 88 -7.57 45.72 -17.44
N ALA A 89 -7.40 45.17 -18.64
CA ALA A 89 -6.87 43.82 -18.83
C ALA A 89 -5.51 43.60 -18.13
N PRO A 90 -5.23 42.37 -17.65
CA PRO A 90 -6.05 41.17 -17.82
C PRO A 90 -6.89 40.85 -16.57
N CYS A 91 -8.23 40.96 -16.67
CA CYS A 91 -9.18 40.60 -15.62
C CYS A 91 -9.59 39.12 -15.75
N TRP A 92 -8.83 38.23 -15.12
CA TRP A 92 -9.18 36.81 -15.02
C TRP A 92 -9.74 36.53 -13.62
N GLU A 93 -10.97 36.02 -13.56
CA GLU A 93 -11.51 35.46 -12.32
C GLU A 93 -11.17 33.98 -12.26
N PHE A 94 -10.29 33.61 -11.34
CA PHE A 94 -9.90 32.23 -11.11
C PHE A 94 -11.04 31.49 -10.41
N GLU A 95 -11.53 30.40 -11.00
CA GLU A 95 -12.54 29.53 -10.39
C GLU A 95 -11.85 28.44 -9.54
N PRO A 96 -11.81 28.55 -8.20
CA PRO A 96 -10.99 27.67 -7.37
C PRO A 96 -11.68 26.33 -7.08
N THR A 97 -12.98 26.20 -7.32
CA THR A 97 -13.76 25.03 -6.90
C THR A 97 -13.19 23.71 -7.44
N PRO A 98 -12.87 23.58 -8.75
CA PRO A 98 -12.30 22.35 -9.28
C PRO A 98 -10.93 22.01 -8.69
N LEU A 99 -10.07 23.01 -8.47
CA LEU A 99 -8.77 22.84 -7.80
C LEU A 99 -8.96 22.34 -6.37
N LEU A 100 -9.87 22.93 -5.60
CA LEU A 100 -10.14 22.51 -4.22
C LEU A 100 -10.67 21.07 -4.16
N ILE A 101 -11.52 20.67 -5.11
CA ILE A 101 -11.95 19.27 -5.26
C ILE A 101 -10.75 18.37 -5.55
N GLY A 102 -9.90 18.75 -6.51
CA GLY A 102 -8.69 18.00 -6.87
C GLY A 102 -7.74 17.82 -5.69
N VAL A 103 -7.47 18.89 -4.94
CA VAL A 103 -6.66 18.88 -3.71
C VAL A 103 -7.30 18.01 -2.64
N GLY A 104 -8.62 18.10 -2.45
CA GLY A 104 -9.35 17.27 -1.48
C GLY A 104 -9.24 15.78 -1.78
N VAL A 105 -9.46 15.39 -3.04
CA VAL A 105 -9.33 13.98 -3.50
C VAL A 105 -7.88 13.51 -3.37
N ALA A 106 -6.93 14.31 -3.85
CA ALA A 106 -5.50 14.00 -3.74
C ALA A 106 -5.06 13.83 -2.27
N GLY A 107 -5.48 14.75 -1.40
CA GLY A 107 -5.19 14.70 0.03
C GLY A 107 -5.78 13.46 0.70
N ALA A 108 -7.04 13.13 0.41
CA ALA A 108 -7.68 11.93 0.95
C ALA A 108 -6.96 10.65 0.51
N LEU A 109 -6.59 10.54 -0.77
CA LEU A 109 -5.89 9.37 -1.30
C LEU A 109 -4.47 9.24 -0.74
N TRP A 110 -3.78 10.37 -0.55
CA TRP A 110 -2.45 10.39 0.07
C TRP A 110 -2.49 10.00 1.54
N LEU A 111 -3.44 10.55 2.31
CA LEU A 111 -3.66 10.19 3.71
C LEU A 111 -4.02 8.70 3.87
N TYR A 112 -4.85 8.16 2.97
CA TYR A 112 -5.11 6.73 2.92
C TYR A 112 -3.81 5.92 2.78
N GLY A 113 -2.92 6.33 1.88
CA GLY A 113 -1.61 5.70 1.70
C GLY A 113 -0.77 5.71 2.98
N ILE A 114 -0.72 6.83 3.70
CA ILE A 114 0.01 6.97 4.97
C ILE A 114 -0.56 6.03 6.04
N VAL A 115 -1.89 5.97 6.18
CA VAL A 115 -2.56 5.12 7.17
C VAL A 115 -2.41 3.63 6.86
N ASP A 116 -2.46 3.23 5.58
CA ASP A 116 -2.31 1.83 5.18
C ASP A 116 -0.84 1.35 5.20
N ALA A 117 0.14 2.25 5.21
CA ALA A 117 1.56 1.92 5.06
C ALA A 117 2.11 0.91 6.10
N PRO A 118 1.81 1.04 7.41
CA PRO A 118 2.21 0.03 8.40
C PRO A 118 1.58 -1.33 8.09
N GLY A 119 0.30 -1.34 7.70
CA GLY A 119 -0.42 -2.53 7.31
C GLY A 119 0.20 -3.21 6.09
N ALA A 120 0.64 -2.43 5.09
CA ALA A 120 1.35 -2.94 3.93
C ALA A 120 2.66 -3.65 4.32
N ALA A 121 3.43 -3.08 5.25
CA ALA A 121 4.65 -3.71 5.77
C ALA A 121 4.35 -5.02 6.50
N THR A 122 3.32 -5.06 7.36
CA THR A 122 2.90 -6.29 8.06
C THR A 122 2.45 -7.36 7.07
N ARG A 123 1.64 -7.00 6.06
CA ARG A 123 1.23 -7.92 5.00
C ARG A 123 2.43 -8.44 4.21
N ALA A 124 3.43 -7.60 3.93
CA ALA A 124 4.65 -8.01 3.23
C ALA A 124 5.47 -9.01 4.05
N ASN A 125 5.65 -8.77 5.35
CA ASN A 125 6.35 -9.68 6.24
C ASN A 125 5.60 -11.03 6.34
N ARG A 126 4.28 -10.99 6.49
CA ARG A 126 3.44 -12.20 6.49
C ARG A 126 3.54 -12.98 5.17
N ARG A 127 3.50 -12.31 4.01
CA ARG A 127 3.70 -12.93 2.68
C ARG A 127 5.07 -13.59 2.56
N ARG A 128 6.09 -13.04 3.21
CA ARG A 128 7.46 -13.57 3.24
C ARG A 128 7.67 -14.62 4.33
N GLY A 129 6.65 -14.99 5.10
CA GLY A 129 6.79 -15.92 6.23
C GLY A 129 7.67 -15.37 7.36
N LEU A 130 7.92 -14.05 7.38
CA LEU A 130 8.68 -13.39 8.43
C LEU A 130 7.72 -13.12 9.59
N VAL A 131 7.69 -14.06 10.54
CA VAL A 131 6.92 -13.97 11.78
C VAL A 131 7.80 -13.32 12.84
N ALA A 132 7.27 -12.34 13.57
CA ALA A 132 8.01 -11.79 14.70
C ALA A 132 8.05 -12.85 15.83
N LEU A 133 9.21 -13.45 16.00
CA LEU A 133 9.53 -14.35 17.11
C LEU A 133 9.96 -13.49 18.30
N GLU A 134 9.06 -13.35 19.26
CA GLU A 134 9.35 -12.74 20.54
C GLU A 134 9.88 -13.83 21.49
N VAL A 135 11.08 -13.64 22.03
CA VAL A 135 11.66 -14.55 23.03
C VAL A 135 11.36 -13.99 24.41
N ALA A 136 10.53 -14.67 25.18
CA ALA A 136 10.18 -14.27 26.55
C ALA A 136 10.68 -15.30 27.57
N PRO A 137 11.25 -14.90 28.71
CA PRO A 137 11.58 -15.84 29.78
C PRO A 137 10.28 -16.40 30.37
N VAL A 138 10.19 -17.73 30.50
CA VAL A 138 9.06 -18.43 31.12
C VAL A 138 9.56 -19.31 32.24
N ARG A 139 8.91 -19.24 33.40
CA ARG A 139 9.13 -20.20 34.48
C ARG A 139 8.07 -21.30 34.36
N LEU A 140 8.54 -22.53 34.13
CA LEU A 140 7.70 -23.71 34.16
C LEU A 140 7.75 -24.28 35.58
N ALA A 141 6.60 -24.32 36.26
CA ALA A 141 6.49 -25.05 37.51
C ALA A 141 6.49 -26.55 37.19
N THR A 142 7.43 -27.30 37.78
CA THR A 142 7.45 -28.77 37.71
C THR A 142 7.34 -29.34 39.11
N GLU A 143 6.88 -30.59 39.25
CA GLU A 143 6.75 -31.26 40.56
C GLU A 143 8.08 -31.35 41.33
N ALA A 144 9.22 -31.25 40.64
CA ALA A 144 10.57 -31.30 41.23
C ALA A 144 11.20 -29.92 41.50
N GLY A 145 10.48 -28.81 41.27
CA GLY A 145 10.98 -27.44 41.37
C GLY A 145 10.88 -26.67 40.05
N GLY A 146 10.85 -25.33 40.13
CA GLY A 146 10.64 -24.48 38.95
C GLY A 146 11.83 -24.44 38.00
N VAL A 147 11.61 -24.72 36.72
CA VAL A 147 12.62 -24.62 35.65
C VAL A 147 12.44 -23.28 34.92
N THR A 148 13.53 -22.52 34.75
CA THR A 148 13.52 -21.31 33.92
C THR A 148 13.85 -21.70 32.49
N GLY A 149 12.97 -21.36 31.54
CA GLY A 149 13.16 -21.56 30.12
C GLY A 149 12.89 -20.29 29.31
N LEU A 150 13.05 -20.40 28.00
CA LEU A 150 12.65 -19.37 27.04
C LEU A 150 11.45 -19.87 26.27
N ALA A 151 10.38 -19.08 26.21
CA ALA A 151 9.27 -19.31 25.31
C ALA A 151 9.47 -18.50 24.04
N LEU A 152 9.23 -19.15 22.90
CA LEU A 152 9.14 -18.50 21.61
C LEU A 152 7.66 -18.18 21.36
N ARG A 153 7.33 -16.89 21.34
CA ARG A 153 6.01 -16.41 20.98
C ARG A 153 6.05 -15.89 19.55
N ALA A 154 5.40 -16.62 18.64
CA ALA A 154 5.15 -16.13 17.30
C ALA A 154 3.96 -15.15 17.35
N THR A 155 4.18 -13.90 16.93
CA THR A 155 3.09 -12.93 16.72
C THR A 155 2.76 -12.88 15.22
N PHE A 156 1.49 -13.17 14.89
CA PHE A 156 1.00 -13.40 13.52
C PHE A 156 0.32 -12.18 12.90
#